data_AF-A0A7C0Z918-F1
#
_entry.id   AF-A0A7C0Z918-F1
#
_cell.length_a   1.000
_cell.length_b   1.000
_cell.length_c   1.000
_cell.angle_alpha   90.00
_cell.angle_beta   90.00
_cell.angle_gamma   90.00
#
_symmetry.space_group_name_H-M   'P 1'
#
loop_
_entity.id
_entity.type
_entity.pdbx_description
1 polymer ?
#
loop_
_entity_poly.entity_id
_entity_poly.type
_entity_poly.pdbx_seq_one_letter_code
_entity_poly.pdbx_strand_id
1 'polypeptide(L)'
;MVIISSLSFPPESAKEMAKIFLSPALPKIPEFIDRKGPYVNATISDGVFLTAFWELENSKLAEAMDFIGNYYATFFGVQGFKYEIKPFFHVEEALKMIGMG
;
A
#
# COMPACT_ATOMS: atom_id res chain seq x y z
N MET A 1 -6.47 9.72 -9.51
CA MET A 1 -5.81 8.42 -9.78
C MET A 1 -5.88 7.53 -8.55
N VAL A 2 -5.49 6.25 -8.64
CA VAL A 2 -5.46 5.35 -7.47
C VAL A 2 -4.15 4.59 -7.41
N ILE A 3 -3.54 4.50 -6.23
CA ILE A 3 -2.47 3.54 -5.96
C ILE A 3 -3.11 2.36 -5.24
N ILE A 4 -2.83 1.14 -5.69
CA ILE A 4 -3.22 -0.08 -4.99
C ILE A 4 -1.95 -0.67 -4.39
N SER A 5 -1.97 -0.83 -3.07
CA SER A 5 -0.88 -1.48 -2.36
C SER A 5 -1.37 -2.75 -1.73
N SER A 6 -0.50 -3.74 -1.63
CA SER A 6 -0.78 -4.94 -0.87
C SER A 6 0.42 -5.39 -0.07
N LEU A 7 0.18 -6.04 1.06
CA LEU A 7 1.20 -6.77 1.80
C LEU A 7 0.71 -8.15 2.17
N SER A 8 1.65 -9.06 2.34
CA SER A 8 1.38 -10.39 2.89
C SER A 8 2.46 -10.81 3.88
N PHE A 9 2.06 -11.68 4.81
CA PHE A 9 2.95 -12.24 5.82
C PHE A 9 2.43 -13.60 6.30
N PRO A 10 3.31 -14.49 6.74
CA PRO A 10 2.92 -15.79 7.28
C PRO A 10 2.17 -15.61 8.63
N PRO A 11 1.19 -16.47 8.96
CA PRO A 11 0.40 -16.35 10.20
C PRO A 11 1.25 -16.27 11.48
N GLU A 12 2.43 -16.90 11.48
CA GLU A 12 3.40 -16.88 12.59
C GLU A 12 3.88 -15.46 12.93
N SER A 13 3.94 -14.57 11.93
CA SER A 13 4.33 -13.16 12.08
C SER A 13 3.18 -12.24 12.52
N ALA A 14 1.95 -12.76 12.67
CA ALA A 14 0.76 -11.94 12.93
C ALA A 14 0.85 -11.11 14.22
N LYS A 15 1.48 -11.65 15.28
CA LYS A 15 1.68 -10.92 16.54
C LYS A 15 2.62 -9.73 16.38
N GLU A 16 3.65 -9.85 15.56
CA GLU A 16 4.59 -8.78 15.29
C GLU A 16 3.94 -7.69 14.42
N MET A 17 3.24 -8.11 13.36
CA MET A 17 2.46 -7.20 12.50
C MET A 17 1.43 -6.39 13.30
N ALA A 18 0.70 -7.03 14.22
CA ALA A 18 -0.29 -6.35 15.06
C ALA A 18 0.35 -5.27 15.95
N LYS A 19 1.56 -5.49 16.48
CA LYS A 19 2.28 -4.48 17.27
C LYS A 19 2.63 -3.25 16.42
N ILE A 20 3.05 -3.45 15.18
CA ILE A 20 3.40 -2.35 14.27
C ILE A 20 2.13 -1.56 13.89
N PHE A 21 1.04 -2.24 13.53
CA PHE A 21 -0.23 -1.56 13.19
C PHE A 21 -0.82 -0.74 14.33
N LEU A 22 -0.64 -1.19 15.58
CA LEU A 22 -1.09 -0.48 16.78
C LEU A 22 -0.06 0.51 17.32
N SER A 23 1.12 0.59 16.70
CA SER A 23 2.20 1.46 17.15
C SER A 23 1.91 2.92 16.83
N PRO A 24 2.20 3.85 17.76
CA PRO A 24 2.14 5.28 17.47
C PRO A 24 3.22 5.72 16.45
N ALA A 25 4.20 4.87 16.14
CA ALA A 25 5.22 5.14 15.13
C ALA A 25 4.72 4.95 13.69
N LEU A 26 3.51 4.43 13.50
CA LEU A 26 2.91 4.28 12.17
C LEU A 26 2.69 5.68 11.55
N PRO A 27 3.20 5.95 10.33
CA PRO A 27 3.07 7.27 9.72
C PRO A 27 1.61 7.67 9.56
N LYS A 28 1.29 8.91 9.97
CA LYS A 28 -0.03 9.49 9.74
C LYS A 28 -0.22 9.74 8.25
N ILE A 29 -1.38 9.36 7.73
CA ILE A 29 -1.72 9.54 6.33
C ILE A 29 -1.87 11.05 6.06
N PRO A 30 -1.17 11.60 5.06
CA PRO A 30 -1.32 13.00 4.67
C PRO A 30 -2.74 13.32 4.20
N GLU A 31 -3.20 14.55 4.42
CA GLU A 31 -4.57 14.98 4.07
C GLU A 31 -4.89 14.90 2.56
N PHE A 32 -3.87 14.95 1.70
CA PHE A 32 -4.05 14.86 0.25
C PHE A 32 -4.24 13.42 -0.27
N ILE A 33 -4.17 12.42 0.62
CA ILE A 33 -4.37 11.01 0.29
C ILE A 33 -5.63 10.52 1.01
N ASP A 34 -6.67 10.16 0.25
CA ASP A 34 -7.81 9.44 0.80
C ASP A 34 -7.52 7.92 0.76
N ARG A 35 -7.47 7.27 1.93
CA ARG A 35 -7.17 5.84 2.02
C ARG A 35 -8.43 5.03 2.33
N LYS A 36 -8.71 4.05 1.47
CA LYS A 36 -9.72 3.00 1.72
C LYS A 36 -9.03 1.71 2.15
N GLY A 37 -9.42 1.19 3.31
CA GLY A 37 -8.81 0.03 3.95
C GLY A 37 -7.76 0.39 5.03
N PRO A 38 -6.82 -0.54 5.35
CA PRO A 38 -6.60 -1.81 4.66
C PRO A 38 -7.73 -2.82 4.89
N TYR A 39 -8.04 -3.58 3.85
CA TYR A 39 -8.89 -4.77 3.91
C TYR A 39 -8.03 -6.00 4.12
N VAL A 40 -8.51 -6.98 4.89
CA VAL A 40 -7.74 -8.16 5.30
C VAL A 40 -8.42 -9.43 4.83
N ASN A 41 -7.65 -10.36 4.28
CA ASN A 41 -8.06 -11.75 4.07
C ASN A 41 -6.89 -12.69 4.41
N ALA A 42 -7.14 -14.01 4.31
CA ALA A 42 -6.09 -15.01 4.44
C ALA A 42 -6.30 -16.14 3.44
N THR A 43 -5.20 -16.63 2.86
CA THR A 43 -5.21 -17.73 1.88
C THR A 43 -4.10 -18.73 2.20
N ILE A 44 -4.21 -19.94 1.65
CA ILE A 44 -3.15 -20.97 1.79
C ILE A 44 -1.84 -20.50 1.15
N SER A 45 -1.91 -19.78 0.03
CA SER A 45 -0.74 -19.32 -0.74
C SER A 45 -0.02 -18.14 -0.11
N ASP A 46 -0.79 -17.16 0.39
CA ASP A 46 -0.25 -15.85 0.76
C ASP A 46 -0.19 -15.62 2.27
N GLY A 47 -0.70 -16.58 3.07
CA GLY A 47 -0.84 -16.39 4.50
C GLY A 47 -1.89 -15.33 4.79
N VAL A 48 -1.55 -14.34 5.61
CA VAL A 48 -2.39 -13.16 5.84
C VAL A 48 -2.05 -12.12 4.77
N PHE A 49 -3.07 -11.63 4.07
CA PHE A 49 -2.93 -10.65 3.00
C PHE A 49 -3.78 -9.42 3.30
N LEU A 50 -3.21 -8.25 3.03
CA LEU A 50 -3.87 -6.97 3.18
C LEU A 50 -3.77 -6.19 1.88
N THR A 51 -4.83 -5.46 1.54
CA THR A 51 -4.83 -4.52 0.43
C THR A 51 -5.42 -3.18 0.83
N ALA A 52 -4.89 -2.10 0.29
CA ALA A 52 -5.37 -0.75 0.51
C ALA A 52 -5.36 0.03 -0.80
N PHE A 53 -6.35 0.92 -0.94
CA PHE A 53 -6.47 1.86 -2.04
C PHE A 53 -6.12 3.24 -1.52
N TRP A 54 -5.26 3.95 -2.24
CA TRP A 54 -4.84 5.31 -1.93
C TRP A 54 -5.28 6.19 -3.10
N GLU A 55 -6.31 6.99 -2.89
CA GLU A 55 -6.86 7.92 -3.88
C GLU A 55 -6.18 9.28 -3.70
N LEU A 56 -5.69 9.83 -4.81
CA LEU A 56 -5.00 11.13 -4.85
C LEU A 56 -5.08 11.75 -6.25
N GLU A 57 -4.78 13.04 -6.31
CA GLU A 57 -4.55 13.77 -7.54
C GLU A 57 -3.23 13.34 -8.20
N ASN A 58 -3.20 13.26 -9.54
CA ASN A 58 -1.99 12.81 -10.27
C ASN A 58 -0.76 13.69 -9.97
N SER A 59 -0.97 15.00 -9.81
CA SER A 59 0.08 15.96 -9.45
C SER A 59 0.79 15.66 -8.12
N LYS A 60 0.21 14.79 -7.28
CA LYS A 60 0.75 14.35 -5.99
C LYS A 60 1.36 12.96 -6.01
N LEU A 61 1.51 12.34 -7.20
CA LEU A 61 2.02 10.98 -7.33
C LEU A 61 3.40 10.77 -6.68
N ALA A 62 4.36 11.66 -6.93
CA ALA A 62 5.71 11.52 -6.37
C ALA A 62 5.68 11.58 -4.83
N GLU A 63 5.01 12.60 -4.27
CA GLU A 63 4.85 12.76 -2.81
C GLU A 63 4.13 11.57 -2.17
N ALA A 64 3.12 11.01 -2.85
CA ALA A 64 2.40 9.83 -2.39
C ALA A 64 3.26 8.56 -2.44
N MET A 65 4.03 8.34 -3.51
CA MET A 65 4.92 7.18 -3.61
C MET A 65 5.99 7.20 -2.51
N ASP A 66 6.55 8.37 -2.20
CA ASP A 66 7.50 8.53 -1.10
C ASP A 66 6.83 8.22 0.25
N PHE A 67 5.63 8.75 0.50
CA PHE A 67 4.90 8.47 1.72
C PHE A 67 4.55 6.98 1.86
N ILE A 68 3.95 6.37 0.83
CA ILE A 68 3.52 4.96 0.87
C ILE A 68 4.74 4.04 0.98
N GLY A 69 5.83 4.33 0.28
CA GLY A 69 7.09 3.59 0.41
C GLY A 69 7.60 3.59 1.85
N ASN A 70 7.65 4.75 2.49
CA ASN A 70 8.05 4.89 3.89
C ASN A 70 7.05 4.23 4.86
N TYR A 71 5.75 4.29 4.57
CA TYR A 71 4.72 3.57 5.33
C TYR A 71 5.00 2.07 5.33
N TYR A 72 5.30 1.48 4.17
CA TYR A 72 5.61 0.06 4.05
C TYR A 72 6.98 -0.33 4.63
N ALA A 73 7.94 0.59 4.61
CA ALA A 73 9.25 0.39 5.25
C ALA A 73 9.13 0.16 6.77
N THR A 74 8.05 0.61 7.43
CA THR A 74 7.83 0.34 8.86
C THR A 74 7.62 -1.13 9.21
N PHE A 75 7.30 -1.97 8.22
CA PHE A 75 7.16 -3.42 8.39
C PHE A 75 8.44 -4.18 8.06
N PHE A 76 9.52 -3.51 7.68
CA PHE A 76 10.78 -4.18 7.35
C PHE A 76 11.37 -4.85 8.60
N GLY A 77 11.85 -6.08 8.41
CA GLY A 77 12.35 -6.93 9.49
C GLY A 77 11.34 -7.99 9.94
N VAL A 78 10.04 -7.82 9.63
CA VAL A 78 9.04 -8.86 9.88
C VAL A 78 9.31 -10.06 8.99
N GLN A 79 9.42 -11.25 9.59
CA GLN A 79 9.73 -12.47 8.84
C GLN A 79 8.63 -12.80 7.82
N GLY A 80 9.03 -13.05 6.58
CA GLY A 80 8.12 -13.43 5.49
C GLY A 80 7.24 -12.29 4.96
N PHE A 81 7.46 -11.06 5.41
CA PHE A 81 6.78 -9.88 4.89
C PHE A 81 7.10 -9.65 3.41
N LYS A 82 6.05 -9.44 2.62
CA LYS A 82 6.11 -9.06 1.20
C LYS A 82 5.17 -7.90 0.98
N TYR A 83 5.46 -7.07 -0.02
CA TYR A 83 4.58 -5.99 -0.40
C TYR A 83 4.69 -5.60 -1.87
N GLU A 84 3.66 -4.92 -2.36
CA GLU A 84 3.60 -4.30 -3.66
C GLU A 84 2.92 -2.93 -3.57
N ILE A 85 3.36 -1.99 -4.40
CA ILE A 85 2.77 -0.65 -4.54
C ILE A 85 2.62 -0.40 -6.04
N LYS A 86 1.38 -0.32 -6.52
CA LYS A 86 1.06 -0.25 -7.94
C LYS A 86 0.23 1.02 -8.23
N PRO A 87 0.80 2.04 -8.88
CA PRO A 87 0.03 3.18 -9.34
C PRO A 87 -0.85 2.80 -10.55
N PHE A 88 -2.12 3.20 -10.51
CA PHE A 88 -3.08 3.06 -11.60
C PHE A 88 -3.59 4.45 -11.99
N PHE A 89 -3.37 4.79 -13.26
CA PHE A 89 -3.73 6.07 -13.86
C PHE A 89 -5.17 6.05 -14.38
N HIS A 90 -5.76 7.22 -14.58
CA HIS A 90 -7.01 7.28 -15.35
C HIS A 90 -6.76 6.82 -16.78
N VAL A 91 -7.79 6.23 -17.42
CA VAL A 91 -7.67 5.65 -18.77
C VAL A 91 -7.09 6.66 -19.76
N GLU A 92 -7.53 7.92 -19.72
CA GLU A 92 -7.04 8.99 -20.60
C GLU A 92 -5.53 9.25 -20.45
N GLU A 93 -5.00 9.17 -19.23
CA GLU A 93 -3.58 9.33 -18.94
C GLU A 93 -2.80 8.10 -19.40
N ALA A 94 -3.34 6.90 -19.14
CA ALA A 94 -2.74 5.64 -19.54
C ALA A 94 -2.63 5.51 -21.06
N LEU A 95 -3.63 5.99 -21.82
CA LEU A 95 -3.60 6.00 -23.28
C LEU A 95 -2.44 6.85 -23.81
N LYS A 96 -2.18 8.03 -23.23
CA LYS A 96 -1.03 8.87 -23.60
C LYS A 96 0.30 8.14 -23.36
N MET A 97 0.41 7.40 -22.25
CA MET A 97 1.63 6.64 -21.92
C MET A 97 1.96 5.53 -22.93
N ILE A 98 0.95 4.97 -23.61
CA ILE A 98 1.13 3.93 -24.62
C ILE A 98 1.05 4.46 -26.07
N GLY A 99 1.10 5.78 -26.25
CA GLY A 99 1.11 6.42 -27.58
C GLY A 99 -0.25 6.44 -28.29
N MET A 100 -1.35 6.38 -27.54
CA MET A 100 -2.73 6.29 -28.05
C MET A 100 -3.60 7.52 -27.70
N GLY A 101 -3.01 8.65 -27.29
CA GLY A 101 -3.75 9.84 -26.83
C GLY A 101 -3.08 11.16 -27.16
#